data_AF-A0A2N1QHR2-F1
#
_entry.id   AF-A0A2N1QHR2-F1
#
_cell.length_a   1.000
_cell.length_b   1.000
_cell.length_c   1.000
_cell.angle_alpha   90.00
_cell.angle_beta   90.00
_cell.angle_gamma   90.00
#
_symmetry.space_group_name_H-M   'P 1'
#
loop_
_entity.id
_entity.type
_entity.pdbx_description
1 polymer ?
#
loop_
_entity_poly.entity_id
_entity_poly.type
_entity_poly.pdbx_seq_one_letter_code
_entity_poly.pdbx_strand_id
1 'polypeptide(L)'
;MTKKLGIGLIFLLIGLLSSCNRYSVGIKEGNGTENNPFIIRTYDDLYHLNNSTMYYYELGNDIYNTDQVVINITLGSFFGHLDGKGYTIHDIVIQNPDGHASEYQRMYVGLFDILRSEASIKNINFDNIEIDIDYNYLSFVGSIVGYMEKDSSIEEVSVNGSMSIHLNNGTIGGIVGKGKEITNCYSDIDITAYGDDEGLTIGGIVGNNDLKVLKSEAVGDMTFNGSIDEASSNQFLYMGGIAGFSLGDILYSTNETNMIANRTSDDSVLQVRVGGIAGIVFGLIEYSISLGAIDMNTTDYVNAGGLAGYVMYEGSIMRSLAITPIGHMITEENNLIIGGVVGYAFNGNNITELYYCEEVGFIKIVGNYENIELYKIESHTQNYYLSGIELEYIGNKFIYEEGKLPKVNE
;
A
#
# COMPACT_ATOMS: atom_id res chain seq x y z
N MET A 1 28.47 23.92 72.93
CA MET A 1 29.12 23.27 71.78
C MET A 1 28.12 22.30 71.16
N THR A 2 27.16 22.80 70.36
CA THR A 2 26.23 22.01 69.50
C THR A 2 25.18 22.96 68.92
N LYS A 3 25.44 23.51 67.74
CA LYS A 3 24.43 24.10 66.82
C LYS A 3 25.15 24.33 65.50
N LYS A 4 25.01 23.38 64.56
CA LYS A 4 25.25 23.50 63.10
C LYS A 4 25.35 22.11 62.46
N LEU A 5 24.27 21.33 62.53
CA LEU A 5 24.05 20.17 61.66
C LEU A 5 22.55 20.16 61.38
N GLY A 6 22.12 20.62 60.20
CA GLY A 6 20.69 20.64 59.88
C GLY A 6 20.26 21.46 58.67
N ILE A 7 21.16 22.22 58.03
CA ILE A 7 20.79 23.07 56.87
C ILE A 7 21.51 22.63 55.58
N GLY A 8 22.56 21.80 55.67
CA GLY A 8 23.33 21.34 54.51
C GLY A 8 22.72 20.18 53.71
N LEU A 9 21.78 19.41 54.27
CA LEU A 9 21.22 18.24 53.58
C LEU A 9 19.94 18.53 52.78
N ILE A 10 19.22 19.62 53.07
CA ILE A 10 17.98 19.97 52.36
C ILE A 10 18.27 20.71 51.05
N PHE A 11 19.38 21.46 50.96
CA PHE A 11 19.81 22.06 49.69
C PHE A 11 20.47 21.06 48.72
N LEU A 12 20.96 19.91 49.22
CA LEU A 12 21.50 18.86 48.34
C LEU A 12 20.40 17.98 47.72
N LEU A 13 19.20 17.89 48.33
CA LEU A 13 18.08 17.14 47.75
C LEU A 13 17.22 17.95 46.77
N ILE A 14 17.24 19.29 46.84
CA ILE A 14 16.53 20.14 45.87
C ILE A 14 17.37 20.34 44.59
N GLY A 15 18.69 20.14 44.65
CA GLY A 15 19.59 20.20 43.49
C GLY A 15 19.69 18.92 42.65
N LEU A 16 19.02 17.83 43.04
CA LEU A 16 19.08 16.53 42.36
C LEU A 16 17.77 16.15 41.63
N LEU A 17 16.80 17.07 41.54
CA LEU A 17 15.54 16.88 40.79
C LEU A 17 15.47 17.69 39.47
N SER A 18 16.57 18.32 39.04
CA SER A 18 16.59 19.12 37.80
C SER A 18 17.59 18.66 36.75
N SER A 19 18.07 17.42 36.83
CA SER A 19 18.84 16.81 35.75
C SER A 19 18.20 15.51 35.27
N CYS A 20 16.90 15.56 35.00
CA CYS A 20 16.39 14.77 33.88
C CYS A 20 16.81 15.58 32.65
N ASN A 21 18.00 15.30 32.11
CA ASN A 21 18.39 15.78 30.79
C ASN A 21 17.39 15.14 29.81
N ARG A 22 16.22 15.76 29.66
CA ARG A 22 15.40 15.60 28.48
C ARG A 22 16.29 16.11 27.36
N TYR A 23 16.78 15.20 26.51
CA TYR A 23 17.18 15.60 25.17
C TYR A 23 15.99 16.39 24.63
N SER A 24 16.16 17.70 24.49
CA SER A 24 15.12 18.52 23.86
C SER A 24 15.13 18.09 22.40
N VAL A 25 14.14 17.30 22.01
CA VAL A 25 13.74 17.22 20.61
C VAL A 25 13.61 18.67 20.13
N GLY A 26 14.17 19.01 18.96
CA GLY A 26 14.30 20.40 18.49
C GLY A 26 12.97 21.16 18.35
N ILE A 27 11.85 20.45 18.51
CA ILE A 27 10.49 20.95 18.55
C ILE A 27 10.24 21.77 19.83
N LYS A 28 9.74 22.99 19.64
CA LYS A 28 9.61 24.00 20.71
C LYS A 28 8.34 23.88 21.55
N GLU A 29 7.29 23.29 20.99
CA GLU A 29 5.96 23.19 21.61
C GLU A 29 5.68 21.74 22.02
N GLY A 30 5.18 21.54 23.24
CA GLY A 30 4.91 20.21 23.78
C GLY A 30 6.06 19.58 24.54
N ASN A 31 5.85 18.36 25.06
CA ASN A 31 6.90 17.59 25.73
C ASN A 31 6.91 16.10 25.36
N GLY A 32 6.18 15.73 24.31
CA GLY A 32 6.17 14.39 23.73
C GLY A 32 5.39 13.33 24.51
N THR A 33 4.68 13.69 25.57
CA THR A 33 3.76 12.76 26.25
C THR A 33 2.38 12.79 25.60
N GLU A 34 1.59 11.73 25.75
CA GLU A 34 0.22 11.65 25.22
C GLU A 34 -0.65 12.87 25.57
N ASN A 35 -0.62 13.35 26.82
CA ASN A 35 -1.40 14.52 27.26
C ASN A 35 -0.82 15.89 26.85
N ASN A 36 0.38 15.91 26.27
CA ASN A 36 1.08 17.13 25.87
C ASN A 36 2.08 16.81 24.74
N PRO A 37 1.57 16.40 23.56
CA PRO A 37 2.36 15.95 22.43
C PRO A 37 3.25 17.09 21.91
N PHE A 38 4.34 16.72 21.24
CA PHE A 38 5.13 17.69 20.49
C PHE A 38 4.32 18.22 19.29
N ILE A 39 4.32 19.53 19.07
CA ILE A 39 3.55 20.14 17.97
C ILE A 39 4.47 20.44 16.79
N ILE A 40 4.21 19.80 15.66
CA ILE A 40 4.92 19.99 14.40
C ILE A 40 4.24 21.12 13.63
N ARG A 41 5.00 22.14 13.22
CA ARG A 41 4.45 23.32 12.52
C ARG A 41 5.13 23.65 11.21
N THR A 42 6.36 23.16 11.03
CA THR A 42 7.22 23.51 9.91
C THR A 42 7.80 22.26 9.27
N TYR A 43 8.27 22.41 8.03
CA TYR A 43 8.92 21.31 7.32
C TYR A 43 10.18 20.83 8.05
N ASP A 44 10.95 21.75 8.64
CA ASP A 44 12.13 21.44 9.45
C ASP A 44 11.80 20.59 10.68
N ASP A 45 10.62 20.77 11.30
CA ASP A 45 10.21 19.98 12.46
C ASP A 45 10.08 18.48 12.12
N LEU A 46 9.78 18.13 10.86
CA LEU A 46 9.66 16.73 10.41
C LEU A 46 10.97 15.96 10.62
N TYR A 47 12.12 16.60 10.42
CA TYR A 47 13.44 15.98 10.62
C TYR A 47 13.72 15.62 12.08
N HIS A 48 12.90 16.10 13.03
CA HIS A 48 12.99 15.73 14.43
C HIS A 48 12.17 14.47 14.80
N LEU A 49 11.40 13.92 13.85
CA LEU A 49 10.60 12.71 14.05
C LEU A 49 11.45 11.43 14.07
N ASN A 50 12.66 11.47 13.49
CA ASN A 50 13.64 10.40 13.63
C ASN A 50 14.27 10.42 15.02
N ASN A 51 13.54 9.82 15.96
CA ASN A 51 13.96 9.67 17.35
C ASN A 51 13.76 8.22 17.78
N SER A 52 14.74 7.65 18.48
CA SER A 52 14.64 6.30 19.04
C SER A 52 13.71 6.19 20.26
N THR A 53 13.18 7.32 20.74
CA THR A 53 12.24 7.40 21.85
C THR A 53 10.82 7.54 21.32
N MET A 54 9.91 6.73 21.85
CA MET A 54 8.48 6.82 21.56
C MET A 54 7.90 8.10 22.18
N TYR A 55 7.58 9.06 21.33
CA TYR A 55 6.91 10.30 21.68
C TYR A 55 5.58 10.42 20.94
N TYR A 56 4.72 11.28 21.46
CA TYR A 56 3.47 11.68 20.81
C TYR A 56 3.69 13.01 20.09
N TYR A 57 3.23 13.09 18.85
CA TYR A 57 3.34 14.22 17.95
C TYR A 57 1.97 14.58 17.38
N GLU A 58 1.69 15.87 17.25
CA GLU A 58 0.51 16.38 16.54
C GLU A 58 0.93 17.42 15.50
N LEU A 59 0.27 17.43 14.34
CA LEU A 59 0.38 18.58 13.43
C LEU A 59 -0.41 19.76 14.00
N GLY A 60 0.20 20.94 13.99
CA GLY A 60 -0.41 22.18 14.46
C GLY A 60 -1.02 23.04 13.36
N ASN A 61 -0.74 22.72 12.10
CA ASN A 61 -1.16 23.41 10.87
C ASN A 61 -0.72 22.58 9.66
N ASP A 62 -1.17 22.97 8.46
CA ASP A 62 -0.60 22.45 7.21
C ASP A 62 0.88 22.82 7.10
N ILE A 63 1.67 21.91 6.53
CA ILE A 63 3.13 22.02 6.37
C ILE A 63 3.47 22.05 4.88
N TYR A 64 4.37 22.94 4.48
CA TYR A 64 4.73 23.16 3.08
C TYR A 64 6.24 23.06 2.88
N ASN A 65 6.69 22.29 1.88
CA ASN A 65 8.09 22.24 1.46
C ASN A 65 8.48 23.41 0.56
N THR A 66 8.38 24.64 1.06
CA THR A 66 8.60 25.85 0.24
C THR A 66 10.00 25.96 -0.34
N ASP A 67 10.98 25.35 0.32
CA ASP A 67 12.39 25.40 -0.06
C ASP A 67 12.78 24.24 -0.99
N GLN A 68 11.82 23.41 -1.40
CA GLN A 68 12.01 22.26 -2.29
C GLN A 68 13.11 21.32 -1.79
N VAL A 69 13.11 21.08 -0.47
CA VAL A 69 14.06 20.20 0.18
C VAL A 69 13.81 18.77 -0.29
N VAL A 70 14.87 18.12 -0.76
CA VAL A 70 14.84 16.69 -1.12
C VAL A 70 15.22 15.87 0.10
N ILE A 71 14.34 14.96 0.51
CA ILE A 71 14.63 13.96 1.53
C ILE A 71 15.45 12.85 0.86
N ASN A 72 16.67 12.61 1.36
CA ASN A 72 17.51 11.51 0.88
C ASN A 72 17.00 10.19 1.45
N ILE A 73 16.23 9.45 0.65
CA ILE A 73 15.61 8.15 0.92
C ILE A 73 14.51 8.18 2.00
N THR A 74 14.77 8.78 3.16
CA THR A 74 13.84 8.80 4.29
C THR A 74 14.22 9.84 5.35
N LEU A 75 13.30 10.19 6.25
CA LEU A 75 13.64 10.84 7.53
C LEU A 75 14.30 9.86 8.51
N GLY A 76 14.13 8.56 8.33
CA GLY A 76 14.62 7.47 9.19
C GLY A 76 13.48 6.69 9.87
N SER A 77 13.82 5.85 10.84
CA SER A 77 12.82 5.02 11.54
C SER A 77 11.95 5.84 12.50
N PHE A 78 10.65 5.55 12.52
CA PHE A 78 9.69 6.21 13.40
C PHE A 78 9.24 5.31 14.54
N PHE A 79 9.42 5.79 15.79
CA PHE A 79 9.06 5.07 17.01
C PHE A 79 7.82 5.63 17.72
N GLY A 80 7.27 6.74 17.25
CA GLY A 80 6.25 7.51 17.96
C GLY A 80 4.82 7.29 17.50
N HIS A 81 3.96 8.19 17.95
CA HIS A 81 2.58 8.33 17.49
C HIS A 81 2.42 9.71 16.86
N LEU A 82 2.08 9.77 15.58
CA LEU A 82 1.83 11.02 14.85
C LEU A 82 0.34 11.11 14.51
N ASP A 83 -0.32 12.15 15.02
CA ASP A 83 -1.71 12.50 14.67
C ASP A 83 -1.71 13.81 13.86
N GLY A 84 -2.14 13.75 12.60
CA GLY A 84 -2.17 14.92 11.74
C GLY A 84 -3.32 15.87 12.01
N LYS A 85 -4.29 15.49 12.85
CA LYS A 85 -5.49 16.30 13.14
C LYS A 85 -6.26 16.74 11.88
N GLY A 86 -6.08 16.02 10.76
CA GLY A 86 -6.65 16.34 9.45
C GLY A 86 -5.87 17.39 8.65
N TYR A 87 -4.72 17.86 9.14
CA TYR A 87 -3.83 18.75 8.39
C TYR A 87 -3.06 18.03 7.29
N THR A 88 -2.55 18.82 6.35
CA THR A 88 -1.88 18.34 5.14
C THR A 88 -0.38 18.67 5.17
N ILE A 89 0.45 17.73 4.69
CA ILE A 89 1.86 17.97 4.39
C ILE A 89 2.01 17.98 2.86
N HIS A 90 2.45 19.12 2.32
CA HIS A 90 2.55 19.38 0.89
C HIS A 90 3.97 19.23 0.36
N ASP A 91 4.08 18.80 -0.90
CA ASP A 91 5.27 18.90 -1.74
C ASP A 91 6.48 18.12 -1.19
N ILE A 92 6.23 16.90 -0.67
CA ILE A 92 7.31 16.03 -0.21
C ILE A 92 8.04 15.46 -1.43
N VAL A 93 9.37 15.60 -1.45
CA VAL A 93 10.22 15.00 -2.48
C VAL A 93 11.20 14.02 -1.83
N ILE A 94 11.15 12.75 -2.22
CA ILE A 94 12.05 11.69 -1.73
C ILE A 94 12.84 11.14 -2.92
N GLN A 95 14.17 11.18 -2.82
CA GLN A 95 15.05 10.68 -3.87
C GLN A 95 16.25 9.94 -3.27
N ASN A 96 16.96 9.18 -4.09
CA ASN A 96 18.25 8.58 -3.74
C ASN A 96 19.39 9.12 -4.63
N PRO A 97 19.71 10.43 -4.55
CA PRO A 97 20.59 11.14 -5.50
C PRO A 97 22.02 10.59 -5.55
N ASP A 98 22.46 9.92 -4.48
CA ASP A 98 23.81 9.40 -4.38
C ASP A 98 24.03 8.11 -5.17
N GLY A 99 22.96 7.49 -5.73
CA GLY A 99 23.04 6.36 -6.66
C GLY A 99 23.92 5.20 -6.18
N HIS A 100 23.30 4.09 -5.77
CA HIS A 100 23.99 2.87 -5.31
C HIS A 100 24.70 3.02 -3.95
N ALA A 101 24.03 2.58 -2.87
CA ALA A 101 24.77 2.11 -1.70
C ALA A 101 25.65 0.93 -2.14
N SER A 102 26.94 1.01 -1.82
CA SER A 102 27.84 -0.13 -1.92
C SER A 102 27.28 -1.26 -1.04
N GLU A 103 27.08 -2.44 -1.65
CA GLU A 103 26.77 -3.74 -1.04
C GLU A 103 25.29 -4.12 -0.88
N TYR A 104 25.04 -5.44 -0.95
CA TYR A 104 23.78 -6.19 -0.85
C TYR A 104 22.93 -5.88 0.41
N GLN A 105 22.45 -4.65 0.56
CA GLN A 105 21.62 -4.23 1.68
C GLN A 105 20.20 -3.94 1.23
N ARG A 106 19.24 -4.33 2.06
CA ARG A 106 17.83 -4.00 1.84
C ARG A 106 17.63 -2.51 2.06
N MET A 107 16.92 -1.86 1.15
CA MET A 107 16.51 -0.47 1.31
C MET A 107 15.04 -0.42 1.72
N TYR A 108 14.70 0.46 2.65
CA TYR A 108 13.32 0.80 2.97
C TYR A 108 13.12 2.28 2.69
N VAL A 109 12.11 2.59 1.89
CA VAL A 109 11.89 3.94 1.36
C VAL A 109 10.48 4.39 1.71
N GLY A 110 10.39 5.68 2.08
CA GLY A 110 9.19 6.42 2.38
C GLY A 110 9.55 7.60 3.27
N LEU A 111 8.57 8.41 3.65
CA LEU A 111 8.79 9.45 4.67
C LEU A 111 9.52 8.86 5.89
N PHE A 112 9.16 7.63 6.27
CA PHE A 112 9.89 6.80 7.24
C PHE A 112 10.34 5.47 6.61
N ASP A 113 11.56 5.04 6.92
CA ASP A 113 12.08 3.75 6.45
C ASP A 113 11.28 2.60 7.07
N ILE A 114 11.13 2.67 8.39
CA ILE A 114 10.50 1.66 9.23
C ILE A 114 9.56 2.36 10.19
N LEU A 115 8.30 1.95 10.17
CA LEU A 115 7.38 2.20 11.27
C LEU A 115 7.60 1.12 12.34
N ARG A 116 8.19 1.53 13.46
CA ARG A 116 8.64 0.60 14.51
C ARG A 116 7.46 0.03 15.28
N SER A 117 7.75 -1.01 16.05
CA SER A 117 6.71 -1.74 16.79
C SER A 117 5.91 -0.78 17.68
N GLU A 118 4.58 -0.93 17.66
CA GLU A 118 3.61 -0.07 18.37
C GLU A 118 3.53 1.40 17.88
N ALA A 119 4.33 1.82 16.91
CA ALA A 119 4.25 3.18 16.34
C ALA A 119 3.02 3.33 15.44
N SER A 120 2.47 4.55 15.38
CA SER A 120 1.26 4.83 14.59
C SER A 120 1.31 6.17 13.86
N ILE A 121 0.76 6.21 12.65
CA ILE A 121 0.52 7.44 11.89
C ILE A 121 -0.97 7.52 11.58
N LYS A 122 -1.62 8.64 11.92
CA LYS A 122 -3.05 8.77 11.65
C LYS A 122 -3.54 10.17 11.32
N ASN A 123 -4.68 10.23 10.62
CA ASN A 123 -5.45 11.45 10.38
C ASN A 123 -4.60 12.55 9.71
N ILE A 124 -3.90 12.20 8.62
CA ILE A 124 -2.96 13.07 7.91
C ILE A 124 -3.23 12.98 6.41
N ASN A 125 -3.20 14.14 5.75
CA ASN A 125 -3.18 14.18 4.29
C ASN A 125 -1.76 14.49 3.79
N PHE A 126 -1.36 13.85 2.71
CA PHE A 126 -0.13 14.11 1.98
C PHE A 126 -0.50 14.51 0.57
N ASP A 127 -0.14 15.72 0.20
CA ASP A 127 -0.51 16.31 -1.08
C ASP A 127 0.75 16.54 -1.91
N ASN A 128 0.73 16.05 -3.15
CA ASN A 128 1.84 16.14 -4.09
C ASN A 128 3.14 15.53 -3.53
N ILE A 129 3.13 14.23 -3.18
CA ILE A 129 4.36 13.49 -2.89
C ILE A 129 5.03 13.00 -4.19
N GLU A 130 6.33 13.24 -4.34
CA GLU A 130 7.13 12.76 -5.46
C GLU A 130 8.24 11.85 -4.95
N ILE A 131 8.31 10.63 -5.49
CA ILE A 131 9.33 9.65 -5.13
C ILE A 131 10.02 9.14 -6.38
N ASP A 132 11.33 9.33 -6.44
CA ASP A 132 12.16 8.82 -7.54
C ASP A 132 13.33 8.01 -6.97
N ILE A 133 13.30 6.70 -7.22
CA ILE A 133 14.23 5.75 -6.62
C ILE A 133 14.82 4.85 -7.69
N ASP A 134 16.15 4.79 -7.74
CA ASP A 134 16.90 3.84 -8.56
C ASP A 134 17.81 2.97 -7.69
N TYR A 135 17.41 1.71 -7.47
CA TYR A 135 18.17 0.80 -6.62
C TYR A 135 18.09 -0.68 -7.03
N ASN A 136 19.24 -1.30 -7.24
CA ASN A 136 19.34 -2.63 -7.84
C ASN A 136 19.18 -3.82 -6.87
N TYR A 137 18.85 -3.59 -5.59
CA TYR A 137 18.69 -4.67 -4.61
C TYR A 137 17.31 -4.65 -3.95
N LEU A 138 17.00 -5.74 -3.24
CA LEU A 138 15.75 -5.94 -2.51
C LEU A 138 15.34 -4.69 -1.72
N SER A 139 14.23 -4.08 -2.10
CA SER A 139 13.73 -2.85 -1.46
C SER A 139 12.25 -2.91 -1.16
N PHE A 140 11.83 -2.22 -0.10
CA PHE A 140 10.41 -1.98 0.18
C PHE A 140 10.16 -0.48 0.13
N VAL A 141 9.33 -0.06 -0.81
CA VAL A 141 9.07 1.35 -1.11
C VAL A 141 7.59 1.63 -0.86
N GLY A 142 7.31 2.53 0.07
CA GLY A 142 6.00 3.15 0.24
C GLY A 142 6.14 4.65 0.24
N SER A 143 5.06 5.39 -0.07
CA SER A 143 5.16 6.85 0.02
C SER A 143 5.37 7.36 1.44
N ILE A 144 4.73 6.71 2.41
CA ILE A 144 4.81 7.07 3.83
C ILE A 144 5.77 6.15 4.57
N VAL A 145 5.69 4.83 4.34
CA VAL A 145 6.46 3.85 5.10
C VAL A 145 7.02 2.73 4.19
N GLY A 146 8.31 2.46 4.28
CA GLY A 146 8.91 1.31 3.60
C GLY A 146 8.49 -0.02 4.23
N TYR A 147 8.69 -0.17 5.55
CA TYR A 147 8.40 -1.40 6.29
C TYR A 147 7.69 -1.17 7.62
N MET A 148 6.64 -1.93 7.92
CA MET A 148 5.92 -1.90 9.19
C MET A 148 6.32 -3.08 10.10
N GLU A 149 6.73 -2.77 11.34
CA GLU A 149 6.95 -3.78 12.38
C GLU A 149 5.64 -4.22 13.05
N LYS A 150 5.76 -5.16 14.00
CA LYS A 150 4.63 -5.74 14.75
C LYS A 150 3.85 -4.65 15.51
N ASP A 151 2.52 -4.78 15.52
CA ASP A 151 1.61 -3.87 16.26
C ASP A 151 1.71 -2.40 15.83
N SER A 152 2.30 -2.10 14.68
CA SER A 152 2.29 -0.76 14.09
C SER A 152 1.08 -0.56 13.17
N SER A 153 0.61 0.68 13.05
CA SER A 153 -0.60 1.00 12.28
C SER A 153 -0.52 2.29 11.49
N ILE A 154 -1.23 2.30 10.36
CA ILE A 154 -1.55 3.51 9.59
C ILE A 154 -3.07 3.59 9.45
N GLU A 155 -3.65 4.72 9.82
CA GLU A 155 -5.10 4.90 9.89
C GLU A 155 -5.52 6.30 9.40
N GLU A 156 -6.58 6.42 8.60
CA GLU A 156 -7.09 7.74 8.18
C GLU A 156 -6.00 8.58 7.47
N VAL A 157 -5.26 7.96 6.56
CA VAL A 157 -4.21 8.64 5.78
C VAL A 157 -4.63 8.72 4.32
N SER A 158 -4.54 9.92 3.75
CA SER A 158 -4.75 10.18 2.32
C SER A 158 -3.45 10.63 1.70
N VAL A 159 -3.08 10.09 0.55
CA VAL A 159 -1.86 10.45 -0.19
C VAL A 159 -2.19 10.64 -1.66
N ASN A 160 -1.70 11.73 -2.26
CA ASN A 160 -1.66 11.87 -3.73
C ASN A 160 -0.26 12.27 -4.22
N GLY A 161 0.04 11.93 -5.48
CA GLY A 161 1.33 12.25 -6.09
C GLY A 161 1.82 11.18 -7.07
N SER A 162 3.13 10.98 -7.14
CA SER A 162 3.74 10.04 -8.10
C SER A 162 4.97 9.32 -7.56
N MET A 163 5.19 8.11 -8.07
CA MET A 163 6.34 7.27 -7.78
C MET A 163 6.98 6.74 -9.07
N SER A 164 8.26 7.04 -9.29
CA SER A 164 9.11 6.49 -10.35
C SER A 164 10.16 5.58 -9.72
N ILE A 165 9.98 4.26 -9.85
CA ILE A 165 10.72 3.28 -9.04
C ILE A 165 11.42 2.26 -9.93
N HIS A 166 12.75 2.23 -9.90
CA HIS A 166 13.59 1.26 -10.61
C HIS A 166 14.17 0.29 -9.60
N LEU A 167 13.69 -0.96 -9.62
CA LEU A 167 14.09 -2.02 -8.69
C LEU A 167 14.24 -3.35 -9.43
N ASN A 168 15.31 -4.10 -9.12
CA ASN A 168 15.43 -5.48 -9.61
C ASN A 168 14.64 -6.48 -8.76
N ASN A 169 14.46 -6.16 -7.48
CA ASN A 169 13.74 -6.97 -6.51
C ASN A 169 13.07 -6.05 -5.47
N GLY A 170 11.82 -6.30 -5.14
CA GLY A 170 11.19 -5.53 -4.08
C GLY A 170 9.68 -5.50 -4.07
N THR A 171 9.19 -4.65 -3.18
CA THR A 171 7.77 -4.34 -3.03
C THR A 171 7.57 -2.84 -3.12
N ILE A 172 6.53 -2.44 -3.83
CA ILE A 172 6.15 -1.04 -4.05
C ILE A 172 4.68 -0.91 -3.64
N GLY A 173 4.40 0.01 -2.73
CA GLY A 173 3.04 0.34 -2.33
C GLY A 173 2.80 1.84 -2.46
N GLY A 174 1.62 2.25 -2.90
CA GLY A 174 1.29 3.68 -2.94
C GLY A 174 1.41 4.36 -1.58
N ILE A 175 1.16 3.66 -0.46
CA ILE A 175 1.37 4.16 0.92
C ILE A 175 2.48 3.40 1.63
N VAL A 176 2.46 2.06 1.56
CA VAL A 176 3.34 1.19 2.34
C VAL A 176 4.04 0.14 1.48
N GLY A 177 5.37 0.04 1.55
CA GLY A 177 6.10 -1.00 0.83
C GLY A 177 5.73 -2.40 1.32
N LYS A 178 5.86 -2.65 2.62
CA LYS A 178 5.44 -3.88 3.28
C LYS A 178 4.79 -3.58 4.64
N GLY A 179 3.51 -3.91 4.76
CA GLY A 179 2.62 -3.39 5.80
C GLY A 179 1.92 -4.44 6.65
N LYS A 180 1.41 -4.00 7.81
CA LYS A 180 0.58 -4.82 8.72
C LYS A 180 -0.85 -4.31 8.79
N GLU A 181 -1.16 -3.39 9.70
CA GLU A 181 -2.51 -2.83 9.85
C GLU A 181 -2.63 -1.48 9.12
N ILE A 182 -3.37 -1.48 8.02
CA ILE A 182 -3.65 -0.29 7.21
C ILE A 182 -5.17 -0.13 7.15
N THR A 183 -5.71 0.96 7.68
CA THR A 183 -7.16 1.14 7.84
C THR A 183 -7.61 2.50 7.35
N ASN A 184 -8.72 2.56 6.62
CA ASN A 184 -9.33 3.82 6.18
C ASN A 184 -8.34 4.74 5.45
N CYS A 185 -7.55 4.19 4.54
CA CYS A 185 -6.52 4.92 3.81
C CYS A 185 -6.89 5.09 2.34
N TYR A 186 -6.48 6.22 1.77
CA TYR A 186 -6.72 6.59 0.38
C TYR A 186 -5.41 6.86 -0.34
N SER A 187 -5.25 6.32 -1.55
CA SER A 187 -4.06 6.49 -2.39
C SER A 187 -4.43 6.89 -3.82
N ASP A 188 -4.04 8.10 -4.19
CA ASP A 188 -4.06 8.64 -5.56
C ASP A 188 -2.61 8.85 -6.03
N ILE A 189 -1.86 7.75 -6.04
CA ILE A 189 -0.44 7.74 -6.39
C ILE A 189 -0.26 7.06 -7.74
N ASP A 190 0.22 7.82 -8.71
CA ASP A 190 0.63 7.27 -10.00
C ASP A 190 1.98 6.55 -9.85
N ILE A 191 2.00 5.22 -10.02
CA ILE A 191 3.19 4.40 -9.88
C ILE A 191 3.70 3.98 -11.26
N THR A 192 4.91 4.40 -11.61
CA THR A 192 5.68 3.83 -12.71
C THR A 192 6.85 3.03 -12.16
N ALA A 193 6.81 1.71 -12.34
CA ALA A 193 7.83 0.79 -11.86
C ALA A 193 8.63 0.17 -13.02
N TYR A 194 9.92 -0.02 -12.80
CA TYR A 194 10.85 -0.67 -13.71
C TYR A 194 11.56 -1.82 -13.01
N GLY A 195 11.73 -2.96 -13.68
CA GLY A 195 12.49 -4.08 -13.11
C GLY A 195 12.81 -5.20 -14.08
N ASP A 196 14.05 -5.69 -14.01
CA ASP A 196 14.64 -6.53 -15.06
C ASP A 196 15.05 -7.94 -14.61
N ASP A 197 15.08 -8.27 -13.29
CA ASP A 197 15.93 -9.42 -12.87
C ASP A 197 15.37 -10.43 -11.85
N GLU A 198 14.71 -10.03 -10.75
CA GLU A 198 14.34 -10.99 -9.68
C GLU A 198 12.85 -11.01 -9.34
N GLY A 199 12.12 -9.93 -9.66
CA GLY A 199 10.67 -9.85 -9.56
C GLY A 199 10.19 -8.74 -8.64
N LEU A 200 9.02 -8.19 -8.96
CA LEU A 200 8.43 -7.06 -8.24
C LEU A 200 7.01 -7.38 -7.77
N THR A 201 6.67 -6.79 -6.63
CA THR A 201 5.33 -6.81 -6.07
C THR A 201 4.84 -5.37 -5.96
N ILE A 202 3.72 -5.03 -6.59
CA ILE A 202 3.24 -3.65 -6.72
C ILE A 202 1.78 -3.59 -6.27
N GLY A 203 1.46 -2.67 -5.35
CA GLY A 203 0.09 -2.40 -4.93
C GLY A 203 -0.22 -0.91 -4.79
N GLY A 204 -1.46 -0.51 -5.10
CA GLY A 204 -1.87 0.90 -4.98
C GLY A 204 -1.95 1.40 -3.54
N ILE A 205 -2.18 0.53 -2.55
CA ILE A 205 -2.05 0.85 -1.12
C ILE A 205 -0.75 0.28 -0.55
N VAL A 206 -0.56 -1.03 -0.71
CA VAL A 206 0.53 -1.76 -0.06
C VAL A 206 1.19 -2.75 -1.02
N GLY A 207 2.52 -2.78 -1.09
CA GLY A 207 3.18 -3.79 -1.91
C GLY A 207 2.92 -5.19 -1.36
N ASN A 208 3.27 -5.41 -0.09
CA ASN A 208 3.05 -6.69 0.60
C ASN A 208 2.25 -6.50 1.90
N ASN A 209 1.03 -7.05 1.94
CA ASN A 209 0.13 -7.05 3.09
C ASN A 209 0.38 -8.30 3.96
N ASP A 210 1.03 -8.12 5.12
CA ASP A 210 1.31 -9.21 6.06
C ASP A 210 0.12 -9.50 7.01
N LEU A 211 -0.83 -8.58 7.18
CA LEU A 211 -1.89 -8.74 8.20
C LEU A 211 -3.28 -8.27 7.75
N LYS A 212 -3.50 -6.97 7.50
CA LYS A 212 -4.85 -6.46 7.22
C LYS A 212 -4.82 -5.10 6.51
N VAL A 213 -5.52 -5.02 5.38
CA VAL A 213 -5.99 -3.78 4.77
C VAL A 213 -7.50 -3.69 4.96
N LEU A 214 -7.99 -2.60 5.53
CA LEU A 214 -9.40 -2.42 5.86
C LEU A 214 -9.90 -1.08 5.34
N LYS A 215 -11.05 -1.05 4.68
CA LYS A 215 -11.74 0.20 4.27
C LYS A 215 -10.85 1.17 3.48
N SER A 216 -9.98 0.64 2.62
CA SER A 216 -9.00 1.46 1.91
C SER A 216 -9.31 1.53 0.42
N GLU A 217 -8.91 2.63 -0.21
CA GLU A 217 -9.24 2.94 -1.60
C GLU A 217 -8.01 3.40 -2.39
N ALA A 218 -7.77 2.78 -3.54
CA ALA A 218 -6.70 3.15 -4.45
C ALA A 218 -7.25 3.54 -5.82
N VAL A 219 -6.80 4.67 -6.34
CA VAL A 219 -7.28 5.24 -7.61
C VAL A 219 -6.18 5.61 -8.61
N GLY A 220 -4.96 5.92 -8.13
CA GLY A 220 -3.85 6.36 -8.99
C GLY A 220 -3.35 5.24 -9.92
N ASP A 221 -2.92 5.57 -11.13
CA ASP A 221 -2.61 4.59 -12.16
C ASP A 221 -1.29 3.84 -11.87
N MET A 222 -1.20 2.57 -12.29
CA MET A 222 0.01 1.77 -12.14
C MET A 222 0.51 1.25 -13.49
N THR A 223 1.78 1.51 -13.80
CA THR A 223 2.47 0.96 -14.96
C THR A 223 3.75 0.24 -14.52
N PHE A 224 3.89 -1.01 -14.92
CA PHE A 224 5.16 -1.74 -14.84
C PHE A 224 5.79 -1.88 -16.22
N ASN A 225 7.10 -1.64 -16.30
CA ASN A 225 7.92 -1.86 -17.49
C ASN A 225 9.11 -2.74 -17.14
N GLY A 226 9.24 -3.89 -17.79
CA GLY A 226 10.42 -4.75 -17.65
C GLY A 226 10.84 -5.39 -18.95
N SER A 227 12.14 -5.59 -19.13
CA SER A 227 12.70 -6.34 -20.25
C SER A 227 13.77 -7.28 -19.75
N ILE A 228 13.75 -8.53 -20.22
CA ILE A 228 14.63 -9.57 -19.68
C ILE A 228 15.28 -10.33 -20.82
N ASP A 229 16.60 -10.21 -20.88
CA ASP A 229 17.42 -10.80 -21.92
C ASP A 229 17.81 -12.26 -21.58
N GLU A 230 17.90 -12.64 -20.30
CA GLU A 230 18.18 -14.01 -19.87
C GLU A 230 17.31 -14.40 -18.66
N ALA A 231 16.59 -15.53 -18.77
CA ALA A 231 15.76 -16.03 -17.68
C ALA A 231 16.63 -16.48 -16.49
N SER A 232 16.57 -15.72 -15.40
CA SER A 232 16.96 -16.24 -14.08
C SER A 232 15.79 -17.05 -13.50
N SER A 233 16.08 -18.07 -12.69
CA SER A 233 15.02 -18.93 -12.15
C SER A 233 14.15 -18.19 -11.12
N ASN A 234 12.83 -18.29 -11.23
CA ASN A 234 11.80 -17.79 -10.29
C ASN A 234 11.59 -16.27 -10.24
N GLN A 235 11.42 -15.60 -11.38
CA GLN A 235 10.99 -14.20 -11.38
C GLN A 235 9.46 -14.10 -11.48
N PHE A 236 8.90 -13.15 -10.74
CA PHE A 236 7.47 -12.92 -10.67
C PHE A 236 7.15 -11.43 -10.79
N LEU A 237 6.03 -11.11 -11.43
CA LEU A 237 5.38 -9.82 -11.26
C LEU A 237 4.05 -10.05 -10.56
N TYR A 238 3.89 -9.49 -9.36
CA TYR A 238 2.61 -9.48 -8.66
C TYR A 238 2.09 -8.06 -8.63
N MET A 239 0.98 -7.81 -9.29
CA MET A 239 0.39 -6.48 -9.33
C MET A 239 -1.07 -6.54 -8.90
N GLY A 240 -1.48 -5.66 -7.99
CA GLY A 240 -2.90 -5.51 -7.71
C GLY A 240 -3.26 -4.16 -7.14
N GLY A 241 -4.48 -3.70 -7.45
CA GLY A 241 -4.92 -2.35 -7.16
C GLY A 241 -4.81 -1.94 -5.69
N ILE A 242 -5.08 -2.86 -4.77
CA ILE A 242 -4.86 -2.64 -3.33
C ILE A 242 -3.50 -3.20 -2.90
N ALA A 243 -3.24 -4.47 -3.21
CA ALA A 243 -2.02 -5.15 -2.79
C ALA A 243 -1.37 -5.99 -3.89
N GLY A 244 -0.05 -5.93 -4.05
CA GLY A 244 0.61 -6.88 -4.94
C GLY A 244 0.58 -8.30 -4.37
N PHE A 245 0.93 -8.45 -3.09
CA PHE A 245 0.93 -9.72 -2.37
C PHE A 245 0.13 -9.60 -1.08
N SER A 246 -0.86 -10.47 -0.86
CA SER A 246 -1.68 -10.48 0.35
C SER A 246 -1.54 -11.78 1.14
N LEU A 247 -0.73 -11.76 2.20
CA LEU A 247 -0.79 -12.76 3.27
C LEU A 247 -1.99 -12.51 4.18
N GLY A 248 -2.20 -11.23 4.49
CA GLY A 248 -3.29 -10.75 5.31
C GLY A 248 -4.61 -10.61 4.57
N ASP A 249 -5.60 -10.13 5.30
CA ASP A 249 -6.94 -9.90 4.79
C ASP A 249 -7.05 -8.53 4.12
N ILE A 250 -7.88 -8.43 3.07
CA ILE A 250 -8.29 -7.18 2.43
C ILE A 250 -9.81 -7.13 2.53
N LEU A 251 -10.30 -6.20 3.34
CA LEU A 251 -11.70 -6.14 3.72
C LEU A 251 -12.26 -4.75 3.39
N TYR A 252 -13.48 -4.70 2.87
CA TYR A 252 -14.20 -3.44 2.65
C TYR A 252 -13.44 -2.43 1.76
N SER A 253 -12.61 -2.89 0.83
CA SER A 253 -11.69 -2.02 0.08
C SER A 253 -12.09 -1.88 -1.39
N THR A 254 -11.75 -0.73 -1.99
CA THR A 254 -12.16 -0.37 -3.35
C THR A 254 -10.93 -0.07 -4.22
N ASN A 255 -10.87 -0.65 -5.41
CA ASN A 255 -9.86 -0.35 -6.40
C ASN A 255 -10.45 0.32 -7.65
N GLU A 256 -9.97 1.50 -8.00
CA GLU A 256 -10.22 2.19 -9.27
C GLU A 256 -8.96 2.32 -10.15
N THR A 257 -7.81 1.88 -9.64
CA THR A 257 -6.51 1.93 -10.32
C THR A 257 -6.52 1.21 -11.67
N ASN A 258 -6.12 1.90 -12.74
CA ASN A 258 -5.79 1.22 -14.00
C ASN A 258 -4.37 0.65 -13.93
N MET A 259 -4.20 -0.58 -14.39
CA MET A 259 -2.96 -1.33 -14.32
C MET A 259 -2.47 -1.71 -15.71
N ILE A 260 -1.23 -1.35 -16.02
CA ILE A 260 -0.56 -1.74 -17.26
C ILE A 260 0.69 -2.55 -16.92
N ALA A 261 0.75 -3.79 -17.37
CA ALA A 261 1.92 -4.65 -17.25
C ALA A 261 2.61 -4.82 -18.61
N ASN A 262 3.68 -4.06 -18.85
CA ASN A 262 4.53 -4.18 -20.03
C ASN A 262 5.75 -5.04 -19.69
N ARG A 263 5.85 -6.24 -20.25
CA ARG A 263 6.98 -7.13 -19.98
C ARG A 263 7.33 -7.99 -21.19
N THR A 264 8.53 -7.81 -21.73
CA THR A 264 9.04 -8.63 -22.84
C THR A 264 10.17 -9.53 -22.33
N SER A 265 10.08 -10.82 -22.65
CA SER A 265 11.08 -11.83 -22.31
C SER A 265 11.39 -12.71 -23.52
N ASP A 266 12.66 -13.07 -23.69
CA ASP A 266 13.10 -14.02 -24.72
C ASP A 266 12.76 -15.49 -24.36
N ASP A 267 12.46 -15.77 -23.09
CA ASP A 267 12.04 -17.07 -22.58
C ASP A 267 10.80 -16.93 -21.70
N SER A 268 9.69 -17.57 -22.09
CA SER A 268 8.37 -17.39 -21.50
C SER A 268 8.18 -18.13 -20.18
N VAL A 269 9.20 -18.23 -19.32
CA VAL A 269 9.16 -19.02 -18.06
C VAL A 269 8.61 -18.26 -16.86
N LEU A 270 8.37 -16.96 -17.02
CA LEU A 270 8.08 -16.05 -15.92
C LEU A 270 6.58 -15.96 -15.67
N GLN A 271 6.21 -15.56 -14.44
CA GLN A 271 4.80 -15.52 -14.03
C GLN A 271 4.38 -14.10 -13.69
N VAL A 272 3.50 -13.56 -14.53
CA VAL A 272 2.80 -12.29 -14.33
C VAL A 272 1.44 -12.60 -13.72
N ARG A 273 1.19 -12.09 -12.51
CA ARG A 273 -0.06 -12.28 -11.79
C ARG A 273 -0.66 -10.92 -11.48
N VAL A 274 -1.77 -10.60 -12.12
CA VAL A 274 -2.41 -9.28 -12.02
C VAL A 274 -3.84 -9.45 -11.54
N GLY A 275 -4.20 -8.81 -10.44
CA GLY A 275 -5.56 -8.85 -9.93
C GLY A 275 -6.07 -7.47 -9.58
N GLY A 276 -7.35 -7.20 -9.84
CA GLY A 276 -7.93 -5.89 -9.55
C GLY A 276 -7.74 -5.45 -8.09
N ILE A 277 -7.95 -6.35 -7.12
CA ILE A 277 -7.64 -6.10 -5.71
C ILE A 277 -6.23 -6.57 -5.37
N ALA A 278 -5.87 -7.80 -5.74
CA ALA A 278 -4.56 -8.35 -5.40
C ALA A 278 -3.91 -9.24 -6.47
N GLY A 279 -2.60 -9.09 -6.66
CA GLY A 279 -1.84 -9.97 -7.56
C GLY A 279 -1.86 -11.43 -7.11
N ILE A 280 -1.56 -11.66 -5.82
CA ILE A 280 -1.62 -12.97 -5.18
C ILE A 280 -2.28 -12.92 -3.79
N VAL A 281 -3.08 -13.95 -3.49
CA VAL A 281 -3.90 -14.04 -2.28
C VAL A 281 -3.61 -15.33 -1.50
N PHE A 282 -3.14 -15.19 -0.26
CA PHE A 282 -3.10 -16.24 0.77
C PHE A 282 -4.12 -16.01 1.89
N GLY A 283 -4.45 -14.75 2.17
CA GLY A 283 -5.47 -14.38 3.15
C GLY A 283 -6.88 -14.35 2.55
N LEU A 284 -7.73 -13.48 3.10
CA LEU A 284 -9.11 -13.29 2.65
C LEU A 284 -9.28 -11.96 1.89
N ILE A 285 -9.93 -12.00 0.72
CA ILE A 285 -10.57 -10.82 0.13
C ILE A 285 -12.06 -10.90 0.41
N GLU A 286 -12.60 -9.88 1.07
CA GLU A 286 -14.01 -9.82 1.42
C GLU A 286 -14.59 -8.42 1.29
N TYR A 287 -15.87 -8.32 0.90
CA TYR A 287 -16.58 -7.05 0.82
C TYR A 287 -15.84 -6.01 -0.03
N SER A 288 -15.10 -6.44 -1.05
CA SER A 288 -14.22 -5.56 -1.81
C SER A 288 -14.67 -5.42 -3.25
N ILE A 289 -14.33 -4.30 -3.87
CA ILE A 289 -14.81 -3.92 -5.20
C ILE A 289 -13.65 -3.49 -6.06
N SER A 290 -13.55 -4.03 -7.28
CA SER A 290 -12.55 -3.59 -8.25
C SER A 290 -13.22 -3.11 -9.53
N LEU A 291 -12.80 -1.93 -10.00
CA LEU A 291 -13.35 -1.20 -11.13
C LEU A 291 -12.29 -0.86 -12.19
N GLY A 292 -11.06 -0.55 -11.75
CA GLY A 292 -9.97 -0.14 -12.64
C GLY A 292 -9.58 -1.22 -13.65
N ALA A 293 -9.11 -0.80 -14.82
CA ALA A 293 -8.79 -1.68 -15.94
C ALA A 293 -7.45 -2.40 -15.75
N ILE A 294 -7.29 -3.58 -16.36
CA ILE A 294 -6.03 -4.31 -16.42
C ILE A 294 -5.66 -4.52 -17.89
N ASP A 295 -4.50 -4.01 -18.31
CA ASP A 295 -3.92 -4.24 -19.63
C ASP A 295 -2.57 -4.94 -19.51
N MET A 296 -2.44 -6.06 -20.23
CA MET A 296 -1.24 -6.89 -20.18
C MET A 296 -0.58 -7.01 -21.56
N ASN A 297 0.63 -6.48 -21.65
CA ASN A 297 1.46 -6.45 -22.85
C ASN A 297 2.70 -7.29 -22.59
N THR A 298 2.52 -8.62 -22.60
CA THR A 298 3.59 -9.56 -22.26
C THR A 298 3.55 -10.86 -23.03
N THR A 299 4.71 -11.47 -23.21
CA THR A 299 4.94 -12.82 -23.76
C THR A 299 4.99 -13.91 -22.68
N ASP A 300 4.99 -13.54 -21.40
CA ASP A 300 5.14 -14.44 -20.24
C ASP A 300 3.86 -15.23 -19.90
N TYR A 301 3.96 -16.15 -18.93
CA TYR A 301 2.77 -16.79 -18.35
C TYR A 301 1.98 -15.79 -17.52
N VAL A 302 0.69 -15.69 -17.80
CA VAL A 302 -0.20 -14.72 -17.19
C VAL A 302 -1.32 -15.41 -16.42
N ASN A 303 -1.53 -14.97 -15.18
CA ASN A 303 -2.74 -15.22 -14.41
C ASN A 303 -3.41 -13.88 -14.09
N ALA A 304 -4.60 -13.63 -14.64
CA ALA A 304 -5.29 -12.38 -14.40
C ALA A 304 -6.76 -12.53 -14.02
N GLY A 305 -7.23 -11.70 -13.10
CA GLY A 305 -8.63 -11.67 -12.72
C GLY A 305 -9.08 -10.35 -12.12
N GLY A 306 -10.38 -10.06 -12.22
CA GLY A 306 -10.92 -8.77 -11.79
C GLY A 306 -10.81 -8.51 -10.29
N LEU A 307 -10.65 -9.53 -9.44
CA LEU A 307 -10.29 -9.38 -8.02
C LEU A 307 -8.89 -9.90 -7.74
N ALA A 308 -8.53 -11.07 -8.27
CA ALA A 308 -7.23 -11.67 -8.00
C ALA A 308 -6.57 -12.29 -9.23
N GLY A 309 -5.26 -12.10 -9.35
CA GLY A 309 -4.46 -12.83 -10.33
C GLY A 309 -4.38 -14.31 -9.94
N TYR A 310 -4.02 -14.57 -8.68
CA TYR A 310 -3.75 -15.93 -8.20
C TYR A 310 -4.13 -16.15 -6.74
N VAL A 311 -4.89 -17.21 -6.47
CA VAL A 311 -5.31 -17.60 -5.11
C VAL A 311 -4.62 -18.89 -4.69
N MET A 312 -3.87 -18.82 -3.60
CA MET A 312 -3.14 -19.92 -2.99
C MET A 312 -4.07 -20.88 -2.23
N TYR A 313 -3.55 -22.03 -1.77
CA TYR A 313 -4.34 -23.09 -1.12
C TYR A 313 -5.23 -22.61 0.04
N GLU A 314 -4.70 -21.73 0.89
CA GLU A 314 -5.41 -21.18 2.05
C GLU A 314 -6.17 -19.88 1.71
N GLY A 315 -5.92 -19.32 0.53
CA GLY A 315 -6.54 -18.08 0.08
C GLY A 315 -8.04 -18.23 -0.16
N SER A 316 -8.78 -17.17 0.15
CA SER A 316 -10.23 -17.12 0.00
C SER A 316 -10.68 -15.79 -0.58
N ILE A 317 -11.72 -15.83 -1.41
CA ILE A 317 -12.38 -14.63 -1.93
C ILE A 317 -13.87 -14.85 -1.78
N MET A 318 -14.54 -13.93 -1.09
CA MET A 318 -15.98 -13.99 -0.98
C MET A 318 -16.64 -12.62 -0.93
N ARG A 319 -17.93 -12.59 -1.24
CA ARG A 319 -18.77 -11.38 -1.11
C ARG A 319 -18.11 -10.15 -1.72
N SER A 320 -17.63 -10.26 -2.96
CA SER A 320 -16.84 -9.20 -3.60
C SER A 320 -17.21 -9.05 -5.08
N LEU A 321 -16.97 -7.88 -5.65
CA LEU A 321 -17.46 -7.47 -6.97
C LEU A 321 -16.32 -7.09 -7.92
N ALA A 322 -16.25 -7.76 -9.07
CA ALA A 322 -15.33 -7.44 -10.16
C ALA A 322 -16.08 -6.74 -11.31
N ILE A 323 -15.81 -5.46 -11.52
CA ILE A 323 -16.22 -4.69 -12.70
C ILE A 323 -15.02 -4.39 -13.61
N THR A 324 -13.80 -4.70 -13.16
CA THR A 324 -12.53 -4.56 -13.87
C THR A 324 -12.54 -5.13 -15.29
N PRO A 325 -12.40 -4.28 -16.33
CA PRO A 325 -12.08 -4.72 -17.68
C PRO A 325 -10.67 -5.33 -17.74
N ILE A 326 -10.50 -6.42 -18.49
CA ILE A 326 -9.19 -7.07 -18.65
C ILE A 326 -8.86 -7.20 -20.14
N GLY A 327 -7.85 -6.44 -20.58
CA GLY A 327 -7.24 -6.49 -21.90
C GLY A 327 -5.94 -7.30 -21.93
N HIS A 328 -5.65 -7.91 -23.08
CA HIS A 328 -4.35 -8.52 -23.39
C HIS A 328 -4.04 -8.37 -24.88
N MET A 329 -2.78 -8.15 -25.25
CA MET A 329 -2.41 -7.89 -26.66
C MET A 329 -1.36 -8.82 -27.26
N ILE A 330 -0.43 -9.41 -26.49
CA ILE A 330 0.81 -10.00 -27.06
C ILE A 330 1.04 -11.46 -26.63
N THR A 331 0.30 -11.99 -25.66
CA THR A 331 0.59 -13.29 -25.07
C THR A 331 0.19 -14.45 -25.99
N GLU A 332 1.01 -15.50 -26.09
CA GLU A 332 0.59 -16.75 -26.74
C GLU A 332 -0.60 -17.36 -25.97
N GLU A 333 -1.64 -17.82 -26.67
CA GLU A 333 -2.88 -18.31 -26.05
C GLU A 333 -2.66 -19.39 -24.97
N ASN A 334 -1.62 -20.23 -25.11
CA ASN A 334 -1.32 -21.31 -24.18
C ASN A 334 -0.70 -20.84 -22.85
N ASN A 335 -0.27 -19.58 -22.78
CA ASN A 335 0.36 -18.99 -21.59
C ASN A 335 -0.62 -18.14 -20.77
N LEU A 336 -1.91 -18.13 -21.15
CA LEU A 336 -2.90 -17.21 -20.61
C LEU A 336 -3.97 -17.94 -19.78
N ILE A 337 -4.05 -17.61 -18.49
CA ILE A 337 -5.14 -18.04 -17.62
C ILE A 337 -5.85 -16.80 -17.07
N ILE A 338 -6.89 -16.36 -17.77
CA ILE A 338 -7.74 -15.24 -17.34
C ILE A 338 -9.10 -15.76 -16.88
N GLY A 339 -9.56 -15.24 -15.74
CA GLY A 339 -10.96 -15.35 -15.34
C GLY A 339 -11.55 -13.98 -15.05
N GLY A 340 -12.88 -13.83 -15.20
CA GLY A 340 -13.56 -12.56 -14.95
C GLY A 340 -13.38 -12.05 -13.51
N VAL A 341 -13.18 -12.96 -12.54
CA VAL A 341 -12.94 -12.60 -11.14
C VAL A 341 -11.57 -13.07 -10.64
N VAL A 342 -11.18 -14.30 -10.96
CA VAL A 342 -9.90 -14.87 -10.53
C VAL A 342 -9.17 -15.47 -11.72
N GLY A 343 -7.89 -15.16 -11.88
CA GLY A 343 -7.06 -15.82 -12.90
C GLY A 343 -6.90 -17.29 -12.60
N TYR A 344 -6.20 -17.62 -11.52
CA TYR A 344 -5.98 -18.99 -11.09
C TYR A 344 -6.32 -19.18 -9.62
N ALA A 345 -6.99 -20.28 -9.27
CA ALA A 345 -7.16 -20.71 -7.89
C ALA A 345 -6.63 -22.13 -7.71
N PHE A 346 -5.95 -22.40 -6.59
CA PHE A 346 -5.60 -23.77 -6.21
C PHE A 346 -6.80 -24.57 -5.72
N ASN A 347 -7.76 -23.91 -5.07
CA ASN A 347 -8.98 -24.51 -4.54
C ASN A 347 -10.19 -23.62 -4.84
N GLY A 348 -10.99 -24.01 -5.82
CA GLY A 348 -12.21 -23.28 -6.21
C GLY A 348 -13.29 -23.20 -5.12
N ASN A 349 -13.26 -24.06 -4.08
CA ASN A 349 -14.27 -24.06 -3.02
C ASN A 349 -14.18 -22.83 -2.09
N ASN A 350 -13.04 -22.14 -2.06
CA ASN A 350 -12.82 -20.95 -1.25
C ASN A 350 -13.23 -19.65 -1.98
N ILE A 351 -13.81 -19.81 -3.17
CA ILE A 351 -14.17 -18.73 -4.10
C ILE A 351 -15.71 -18.74 -4.20
N THR A 352 -16.37 -17.90 -3.39
CA THR A 352 -17.83 -18.01 -3.19
C THR A 352 -18.50 -16.65 -3.15
N GLU A 353 -19.81 -16.58 -3.45
CA GLU A 353 -20.59 -15.33 -3.30
C GLU A 353 -19.98 -14.13 -4.06
N LEU A 354 -19.50 -14.36 -5.29
CA LEU A 354 -18.89 -13.32 -6.13
C LEU A 354 -19.84 -12.79 -7.19
N TYR A 355 -19.54 -11.58 -7.64
CA TYR A 355 -20.34 -10.79 -8.55
C TYR A 355 -19.46 -10.19 -9.65
N TYR A 356 -19.96 -10.11 -10.89
CA TYR A 356 -19.18 -9.58 -12.02
C TYR A 356 -20.06 -8.96 -13.13
N CYS A 357 -19.45 -8.12 -13.98
CA CYS A 357 -20.07 -7.54 -15.18
C CYS A 357 -19.80 -8.41 -16.43
N GLU A 358 -20.80 -8.65 -17.29
CA GLU A 358 -20.63 -9.48 -18.50
C GLU A 358 -19.72 -8.86 -19.57
N GLU A 359 -19.53 -7.54 -19.56
CA GLU A 359 -18.65 -6.84 -20.51
C GLU A 359 -17.16 -7.17 -20.30
N VAL A 360 -16.81 -7.84 -19.19
CA VAL A 360 -15.45 -8.31 -18.91
C VAL A 360 -15.02 -9.44 -19.88
N GLY A 361 -15.93 -10.01 -20.68
CA GLY A 361 -15.57 -10.74 -21.90
C GLY A 361 -15.01 -12.17 -21.72
N PHE A 362 -14.85 -12.66 -20.49
CA PHE A 362 -14.36 -14.02 -20.23
C PHE A 362 -15.49 -14.99 -19.89
N ILE A 363 -15.50 -16.14 -20.57
CA ILE A 363 -16.47 -17.23 -20.36
C ILE A 363 -16.27 -17.88 -18.98
N LYS A 364 -15.05 -17.78 -18.41
CA LYS A 364 -14.67 -18.39 -17.13
C LYS A 364 -14.56 -17.34 -16.03
N ILE A 365 -15.19 -17.63 -14.90
CA ILE A 365 -15.11 -16.81 -13.68
C ILE A 365 -13.75 -16.98 -12.99
N VAL A 366 -13.33 -18.24 -12.87
CA VAL A 366 -12.00 -18.63 -12.43
C VAL A 366 -11.32 -19.29 -13.62
N GLY A 367 -10.23 -18.72 -14.12
CA GLY A 367 -9.65 -19.09 -15.41
C GLY A 367 -9.28 -20.58 -15.54
N ASN A 368 -8.86 -21.22 -14.45
CA ASN A 368 -8.48 -22.64 -14.44
C ASN A 368 -9.58 -23.64 -14.04
N TYR A 369 -10.82 -23.20 -13.78
CA TYR A 369 -11.95 -24.09 -13.47
C TYR A 369 -13.05 -24.03 -14.52
N GLU A 370 -13.74 -25.14 -14.71
CA GLU A 370 -14.99 -25.18 -15.46
C GLU A 370 -16.15 -24.84 -14.52
N ASN A 371 -16.97 -23.84 -14.89
CA ASN A 371 -18.29 -23.56 -14.29
C ASN A 371 -18.37 -23.61 -12.76
N ILE A 372 -17.75 -22.65 -12.07
CA ILE A 372 -18.05 -22.38 -10.66
C ILE A 372 -19.36 -21.58 -10.60
N GLU A 373 -20.38 -22.12 -9.91
CA GLU A 373 -21.66 -21.43 -9.73
C GLU A 373 -21.47 -20.13 -8.93
N LEU A 374 -21.78 -18.99 -9.55
CA LEU A 374 -21.89 -17.71 -8.88
C LEU A 374 -23.34 -17.27 -8.76
N TYR A 375 -23.61 -16.44 -7.76
CA TYR A 375 -24.77 -15.57 -7.79
C TYR A 375 -24.52 -14.48 -8.83
N LYS A 376 -24.92 -14.73 -10.07
CA LYS A 376 -25.02 -13.68 -11.08
C LYS A 376 -25.95 -12.60 -10.54
N ILE A 377 -25.41 -11.45 -10.14
CA ILE A 377 -26.21 -10.21 -10.12
C ILE A 377 -26.71 -9.98 -11.54
N GLU A 378 -27.87 -9.33 -11.68
CA GLU A 378 -28.40 -9.00 -13.00
C GLU A 378 -27.28 -8.47 -13.90
N SER A 379 -27.18 -9.03 -15.11
CA SER A 379 -26.14 -8.61 -16.04
C SER A 379 -26.43 -7.19 -16.50
N HIS A 380 -25.46 -6.31 -16.28
CA HIS A 380 -25.55 -4.92 -16.67
C HIS A 380 -24.19 -4.43 -17.18
N THR A 381 -24.16 -3.33 -17.91
CA THR A 381 -22.93 -2.76 -18.52
C THR A 381 -22.03 -2.12 -17.46
N GLN A 382 -20.75 -1.93 -17.76
CA GLN A 382 -19.82 -1.20 -16.90
C GLN A 382 -20.37 0.20 -16.59
N ASN A 383 -20.91 0.89 -17.60
CA ASN A 383 -21.56 2.19 -17.44
C ASN A 383 -22.78 2.15 -16.52
N TYR A 384 -23.54 1.06 -16.51
CA TYR A 384 -24.64 0.90 -15.57
C TYR A 384 -24.11 0.86 -14.13
N TYR A 385 -23.08 0.06 -13.86
CA TYR A 385 -22.43 0.03 -12.55
C TYR A 385 -21.77 1.38 -12.16
N LEU A 386 -21.24 2.13 -13.13
CA LEU A 386 -20.56 3.41 -12.91
C LEU A 386 -21.49 4.64 -12.85
N SER A 387 -22.77 4.52 -13.20
CA SER A 387 -23.68 5.66 -13.43
C SER A 387 -24.17 6.40 -12.18
N GLY A 388 -23.57 6.21 -11.00
CA GLY A 388 -24.30 6.45 -9.77
C GLY A 388 -23.63 6.83 -8.46
N ILE A 389 -24.39 6.86 -7.36
CA ILE A 389 -23.97 7.33 -6.03
C ILE A 389 -23.83 6.26 -4.88
N GLU A 390 -24.56 5.12 -4.80
CA GLU A 390 -24.51 4.18 -3.61
C GLU A 390 -24.91 2.67 -3.82
N LEU A 391 -24.02 1.67 -3.65
CA LEU A 391 -24.46 0.27 -3.45
C LEU A 391 -24.67 -0.03 -1.95
N GLU A 392 -25.81 -0.65 -1.62
CA GLU A 392 -26.06 -1.14 -0.27
C GLU A 392 -25.84 -2.66 -0.19
N TYR A 393 -25.04 -3.07 0.80
CA TYR A 393 -25.07 -4.44 1.31
C TYR A 393 -26.31 -4.63 2.18
N ILE A 394 -27.26 -5.42 1.70
CA ILE A 394 -28.39 -5.88 2.52
C ILE A 394 -28.29 -7.39 2.69
N GLY A 395 -27.91 -7.83 3.89
CA GLY A 395 -27.60 -9.23 4.18
C GLY A 395 -26.26 -9.65 3.58
N ASN A 396 -26.27 -10.56 2.60
CA ASN A 396 -25.07 -11.11 1.92
C ASN A 396 -25.07 -10.85 0.40
N LYS A 397 -25.86 -9.88 -0.07
CA LYS A 397 -26.02 -9.59 -1.49
C LYS A 397 -25.79 -8.12 -1.78
N PHE A 398 -25.11 -7.84 -2.88
CA PHE A 398 -25.14 -6.52 -3.47
C PHE A 398 -26.55 -6.26 -4.00
N ILE A 399 -27.15 -5.15 -3.57
CA ILE A 399 -28.37 -4.63 -4.19
C ILE A 399 -27.96 -3.46 -5.06
N TYR A 400 -28.25 -3.57 -6.34
CA TYR A 400 -28.02 -2.51 -7.30
C TYR A 400 -29.27 -1.64 -7.45
N GLU A 401 -29.07 -0.32 -7.54
CA GLU A 401 -30.10 0.63 -7.97
C GLU A 401 -29.57 1.52 -9.10
N GLU A 402 -30.39 1.78 -10.12
CA GLU A 402 -29.99 2.57 -11.29
C GLU A 402 -29.56 3.97 -10.87
N GLY A 403 -28.37 4.38 -11.34
CA GLY A 403 -27.75 5.62 -10.88
C GLY A 403 -27.10 5.48 -9.50
N LYS A 404 -26.62 4.29 -9.12
CA LYS A 404 -25.78 4.06 -7.92
C LYS A 404 -24.36 3.41 -8.11
N LEU A 405 -23.26 4.04 -7.65
CA LEU A 405 -21.86 3.55 -7.74
C LEU A 405 -21.58 2.51 -6.64
N PRO A 406 -20.71 1.52 -6.87
CA PRO A 406 -20.35 0.54 -5.88
C PRO A 406 -19.61 1.15 -4.69
N LYS A 407 -20.19 1.02 -3.49
CA LYS A 407 -19.52 1.33 -2.23
C LYS A 407 -19.74 0.18 -1.27
N VAL A 408 -18.77 -0.01 -0.40
CA VAL A 408 -18.91 -0.94 0.71
C VAL A 408 -19.53 -0.17 1.87
N ASN A 409 -20.63 -0.68 2.45
CA ASN A 409 -21.28 -0.03 3.59
C ASN A 409 -20.27 0.18 4.75
N GLU A 410 -20.36 1.35 5.40
CA GLU A 410 -19.53 1.75 6.55
C GLU A 410 -19.60 0.78 7.75
#